data_AF-A0A1V6K369-F1
#
_entry.id   AF-A0A1V6K369-F1
#
_cell.length_a   1.000
_cell.length_b   1.000
_cell.length_c   1.000
_cell.angle_alpha   90.00
_cell.angle_beta   90.00
_cell.angle_gamma   90.00
#
_symmetry.space_group_name_H-M   'P 1'
#
loop_
_entity.id
_entity.type
_entity.pdbx_description
1 polymer ?
#
loop_
_entity_poly.entity_id
_entity_poly.type
_entity_poly.pdbx_seq_one_letter_code
_entity_poly.pdbx_strand_id
1 'polypeptide(L)'
;MQHHGDMIIRYFYEKANKEGKELDANAYRYPGPRPQTKEAALVMLADIVESTTKAKEIESETDIAKIIDDTITYLLKEKQFDEAPISMKDLKIVKQSFIPVLESIYRKRLDYPEAQKDE
;
A
#
# COMPACT_ATOMS: atom_id res chain seq x y z
N MET A 1 -1.50 -0.39 17.09
CA MET A 1 -1.02 -0.08 15.73
C MET A 1 -2.25 0.12 14.86
N GLN A 2 -2.53 1.35 14.38
CA GLN A 2 -3.70 1.69 13.55
C GLN A 2 -3.44 1.53 12.04
N HIS A 3 -2.28 0.95 11.66
CA HIS A 3 -1.79 0.99 10.28
C HIS A 3 -2.66 0.24 9.27
N HIS A 4 -3.62 -0.57 9.71
CA HIS A 4 -4.53 -1.32 8.84
C HIS A 4 -5.99 -0.82 8.92
N GLY A 5 -6.29 0.15 9.79
CA GLY A 5 -7.65 0.66 9.98
C GLY A 5 -8.66 -0.46 10.26
N ASP A 6 -9.82 -0.38 9.61
CA ASP A 6 -10.85 -1.42 9.54
C ASP A 6 -10.86 -2.13 8.17
N MET A 7 -9.73 -2.15 7.46
CA MET A 7 -9.63 -2.78 6.14
C MET A 7 -9.95 -4.28 6.20
N ILE A 8 -10.51 -4.79 5.11
CA ILE A 8 -10.72 -6.24 4.94
C ILE A 8 -9.37 -6.92 4.70
N ILE A 9 -9.14 -8.02 5.40
CA ILE A 9 -8.03 -8.94 5.15
C ILE A 9 -8.32 -9.71 3.87
N ARG A 10 -8.00 -9.09 2.73
CA ARG A 10 -8.37 -9.55 1.38
C ARG A 10 -8.05 -11.02 1.11
N TYR A 11 -6.89 -11.50 1.54
CA TYR A 11 -6.49 -12.90 1.32
C TYR A 11 -7.51 -13.90 1.89
N PHE A 12 -7.91 -13.72 3.16
CA PHE A 12 -8.86 -14.64 3.80
C PHE A 12 -10.27 -14.46 3.25
N TYR A 13 -10.67 -13.22 2.96
CA TYR A 13 -11.96 -12.93 2.36
C TYR A 13 -12.10 -13.59 0.97
N GLU A 14 -11.10 -13.43 0.09
CA GLU A 14 -11.10 -14.03 -1.24
C GLU A 14 -11.02 -15.57 -1.19
N LYS A 15 -10.22 -16.12 -0.27
CA LYS A 15 -10.15 -17.57 -0.06
C LYS A 15 -11.50 -18.14 0.35
N ALA A 16 -12.17 -17.49 1.32
CA ALA A 16 -13.47 -17.94 1.80
C ALA A 16 -14.57 -17.77 0.73
N ASN A 17 -14.45 -16.75 -0.14
CA ASN A 17 -15.43 -16.50 -1.20
C ASN A 17 -15.34 -17.58 -2.29
N LYS A 18 -14.12 -18.04 -2.59
CA LYS A 18 -13.88 -19.18 -3.49
C LYS A 18 -14.42 -20.50 -2.93
N GLU A 19 -14.58 -20.63 -1.63
CA GLU A 19 -15.18 -21.81 -0.97
C GLU A 19 -16.72 -21.79 -0.96
N GLY A 20 -17.36 -20.75 -1.51
CA GLY A 20 -18.82 -20.68 -1.68
C GLY A 20 -19.62 -20.52 -0.39
N LYS A 21 -18.97 -20.10 0.70
CA LYS A 21 -19.63 -19.82 1.98
C LYS A 21 -20.32 -18.46 1.92
N GLU A 22 -21.48 -18.32 2.55
CA GLU A 22 -22.07 -17.00 2.84
C GLU A 22 -21.09 -16.26 3.77
N LEU A 23 -20.47 -15.19 3.28
CA LEU A 23 -19.46 -14.46 4.02
C LEU A 23 -20.03 -13.16 4.59
N ASP A 24 -19.96 -13.02 5.90
CA ASP A 24 -19.97 -11.69 6.51
C ASP A 24 -18.60 -11.04 6.27
N ALA A 25 -18.55 -10.06 5.36
CA ALA A 25 -17.33 -9.30 5.09
C ALA A 25 -16.77 -8.61 6.34
N ASN A 26 -17.60 -8.30 7.34
CA ASN A 26 -17.15 -7.68 8.59
C ASN A 26 -16.32 -8.65 9.45
N ALA A 27 -16.55 -9.96 9.35
CA ALA A 27 -15.76 -10.97 10.06
C ALA A 27 -14.30 -11.01 9.58
N TYR A 28 -14.01 -10.41 8.43
CA TYR A 28 -12.67 -10.33 7.83
C TYR A 28 -12.06 -8.94 7.93
N ARG A 29 -12.67 -8.00 8.66
CA ARG A 29 -12.11 -6.66 8.88
C ARG A 29 -11.20 -6.65 10.11
N TYR A 30 -10.16 -5.83 10.05
CA TYR A 30 -9.44 -5.44 11.27
C TYR A 30 -10.39 -4.69 12.23
N PRO A 31 -10.18 -4.80 13.56
CA PRO A 31 -11.07 -4.18 14.54
C PRO A 31 -11.01 -2.64 14.54
N GLY A 32 -10.12 -2.02 13.76
CA GLY A 32 -9.90 -0.59 13.81
C GLY A 32 -9.11 -0.13 15.06
N PRO A 33 -9.19 1.17 15.40
CA PRO A 33 -9.93 2.21 14.68
C PRO A 33 -9.26 2.58 13.35
N ARG A 34 -9.96 3.32 12.50
CA ARG A 34 -9.35 3.99 11.35
C ARG A 34 -8.23 4.94 11.82
N PRO A 35 -7.28 5.30 10.95
CA PRO A 35 -6.30 6.34 11.25
C PRO A 35 -6.96 7.58 11.86
N GLN A 36 -6.52 7.95 13.07
CA GLN A 36 -7.02 9.14 13.78
C GLN A 36 -6.11 10.36 13.61
N THR A 37 -4.92 10.15 13.05
CA THR A 37 -3.85 11.15 12.93
C THR A 37 -3.30 11.14 11.51
N LYS A 38 -2.67 12.25 11.10
CA LYS A 38 -1.98 12.30 9.81
C LYS A 38 -0.91 11.22 9.75
N GLU A 39 -0.13 11.07 10.81
CA GLU A 39 0.96 10.12 10.93
C GLU A 39 0.46 8.68 10.75
N ALA A 40 -0.65 8.31 11.40
CA ALA A 40 -1.24 6.98 11.22
C ALA A 40 -1.69 6.72 9.77
N ALA A 41 -2.27 7.73 9.11
CA ALA A 41 -2.68 7.62 7.71
C ALA A 41 -1.47 7.49 6.77
N LEU A 42 -0.37 8.20 7.06
CA LEU A 42 0.88 8.08 6.31
C LEU A 42 1.53 6.70 6.48
N VAL A 43 1.55 6.17 7.70
CA VAL A 43 2.08 4.82 7.97
C VAL A 43 1.27 3.75 7.24
N MET A 44 -0.06 3.84 7.28
CA MET A 44 -0.94 2.96 6.51
C MET A 44 -0.63 3.01 5.02
N LEU A 45 -0.52 4.22 4.44
CA LEU A 45 -0.24 4.38 3.02
C LEU A 45 1.15 3.84 2.66
N ALA A 46 2.16 4.10 3.48
CA ALA A 46 3.52 3.59 3.27
C ALA A 46 3.59 2.06 3.30
N ASP A 47 2.94 1.43 4.26
CA ASP A 47 2.90 -0.03 4.44
C ASP A 47 2.30 -0.74 3.21
N ILE A 48 1.15 -0.25 2.74
CA ILE A 48 0.46 -0.83 1.58
C ILE A 48 1.24 -0.59 0.29
N VAL A 49 1.78 0.62 0.11
CA VAL A 49 2.59 0.94 -1.07
C VAL A 49 3.85 0.07 -1.10
N GLU A 50 4.59 -0.04 0.01
CA GLU A 50 5.80 -0.87 0.07
C GLU A 50 5.48 -2.33 -0.25
N SER A 51 4.45 -2.90 0.38
CA SER A 51 4.06 -4.29 0.17
C SER A 51 3.61 -4.53 -1.29
N THR A 52 2.88 -3.58 -1.88
CA THR A 52 2.41 -3.67 -3.27
C THR A 52 3.56 -3.54 -4.27
N THR A 53 4.47 -2.59 -4.04
CA THR A 53 5.67 -2.40 -4.88
C THR A 53 6.59 -3.61 -4.80
N LYS A 54 6.78 -4.20 -3.60
CA LYS A 54 7.59 -5.41 -3.41
C LYS A 54 7.04 -6.64 -4.13
N ALA A 55 5.72 -6.75 -4.27
CA ALA A 55 5.05 -7.87 -4.89
C ALA A 55 4.94 -7.75 -6.43
N LYS A 56 5.35 -6.63 -7.02
CA LYS A 56 5.27 -6.35 -8.46
C LYS A 56 6.66 -6.19 -9.06
N GLU A 57 6.79 -6.52 -10.34
CA GLU A 57 7.95 -6.11 -11.13
C GLU A 57 7.83 -4.61 -11.44
N ILE A 58 8.89 -3.86 -11.11
CA ILE A 58 8.93 -2.40 -11.25
C ILE A 58 9.95 -2.07 -12.32
N GLU A 59 9.49 -1.57 -13.46
CA GLU A 59 10.35 -1.26 -14.60
C GLU A 59 10.62 0.25 -14.71
N SER A 60 9.75 1.07 -14.11
CA SER A 60 9.78 2.52 -14.28
C SER A 60 9.29 3.31 -13.07
N GLU A 61 9.68 4.58 -12.99
CA GLU A 61 9.12 5.54 -12.03
C GLU A 61 7.59 5.67 -12.18
N THR A 62 7.09 5.57 -13.42
CA THR A 62 5.66 5.61 -13.73
C THR A 62 4.88 4.46 -13.09
N ASP A 63 5.48 3.27 -12.94
CA ASP A 63 4.85 2.14 -12.26
C ASP A 63 4.69 2.42 -10.77
N ILE A 64 5.72 3.00 -10.14
CA ILE A 64 5.69 3.41 -8.73
C ILE A 64 4.61 4.48 -8.53
N ALA A 65 4.60 5.50 -9.37
CA ALA A 65 3.61 6.57 -9.29
C ALA A 65 2.17 6.04 -9.42
N LYS A 66 1.96 5.07 -10.32
CA LYS A 66 0.67 4.40 -10.50
C LYS A 66 0.26 3.59 -9.27
N ILE A 67 1.18 2.82 -8.68
CA ILE A 67 0.91 2.06 -7.44
C ILE A 67 0.45 2.99 -6.32
N ILE A 68 1.11 4.14 -6.16
CA ILE A 68 0.74 5.12 -5.15
C ILE A 68 -0.65 5.70 -5.43
N ASP A 69 -0.95 6.10 -6.68
CA ASP A 69 -2.27 6.64 -7.06
C ASP A 69 -3.40 5.63 -6.86
N ASP A 70 -3.18 4.38 -7.27
CA ASP A 70 -4.13 3.29 -7.12
C ASP A 70 -4.41 3.01 -5.63
N THR A 71 -3.36 3.03 -4.80
CA THR A 71 -3.47 2.84 -3.35
C THR A 71 -4.24 3.98 -2.69
N ILE A 72 -3.92 5.23 -3.01
CA ILE A 72 -4.64 6.41 -2.50
C ILE A 72 -6.12 6.34 -2.90
N THR A 73 -6.40 6.01 -4.17
CA THR A 73 -7.76 5.88 -4.70
C THR A 73 -8.52 4.77 -3.97
N TYR A 74 -7.88 3.64 -3.71
CA TYR A 74 -8.47 2.53 -2.95
C TYR A 74 -8.83 2.96 -1.52
N LEU A 75 -7.90 3.57 -0.80
CA LEU A 75 -8.11 4.00 0.60
C LEU A 75 -9.20 5.08 0.73
N LEU A 76 -9.30 5.99 -0.24
CA LEU A 76 -10.37 6.99 -0.31
C LEU A 76 -11.73 6.33 -0.55
N LYS A 77 -11.82 5.36 -1.45
CA LYS A 77 -13.08 4.60 -1.71
C LYS A 77 -13.53 3.82 -0.47
N GLU A 78 -12.58 3.25 0.26
CA GLU A 78 -12.82 2.54 1.52
C GLU A 78 -12.97 3.48 2.74
N LYS A 79 -12.98 4.81 2.54
CA LYS A 79 -13.16 5.81 3.61
C LYS A 79 -12.14 5.68 4.75
N GLN A 80 -10.96 5.13 4.48
CA GLN A 80 -9.93 4.89 5.50
C GLN A 80 -9.34 6.20 6.05
N PHE A 81 -9.46 7.31 5.31
CA PHE A 81 -8.95 8.61 5.73
C PHE A 81 -10.00 9.51 6.38
N ASP A 82 -11.27 9.09 6.49
CA ASP A 82 -12.37 9.94 6.97
C ASP A 82 -12.17 10.44 8.42
N GLU A 83 -11.41 9.72 9.23
CA GLU A 83 -11.16 10.05 10.65
C GLU A 83 -9.76 10.64 10.89
N ALA A 84 -8.94 10.77 9.83
CA ALA A 84 -7.63 11.41 9.92
C ALA A 84 -7.71 12.83 9.34
N PRO A 85 -7.03 13.83 9.94
CA PRO A 85 -7.01 15.19 9.40
C PRO A 85 -6.06 15.33 8.20
N ILE A 86 -6.07 14.39 7.24
CA ILE A 86 -5.20 14.37 6.05
C ILE A 86 -5.90 14.97 4.83
N SER A 87 -5.24 15.91 4.16
CA SER A 87 -5.81 16.59 2.98
C SER A 87 -5.33 15.98 1.67
N MET A 88 -6.06 16.24 0.58
CA MET A 88 -5.59 15.91 -0.78
C MET A 88 -4.25 16.57 -1.12
N LYS A 89 -3.94 17.74 -0.52
CA LYS A 89 -2.64 18.38 -0.67
C LYS A 89 -1.54 17.57 0.03
N ASP A 90 -1.81 17.07 1.23
CA ASP A 90 -0.87 16.20 1.95
C ASP A 90 -0.60 14.92 1.12
N LEU A 91 -1.64 14.28 0.58
CA LEU A 91 -1.50 13.08 -0.26
C LEU A 91 -0.64 13.32 -1.53
N LYS A 92 -0.75 14.50 -2.15
CA LYS A 92 0.10 14.88 -3.29
C LYS A 92 1.57 15.02 -2.88
N ILE A 93 1.84 15.66 -1.73
CA ILE A 93 3.19 15.81 -1.18
C ILE A 93 3.78 14.43 -0.85
N VAL A 94 2.98 13.54 -0.26
CA VAL A 94 3.39 12.18 0.08
C VAL A 94 3.79 11.39 -1.15
N LYS A 95 2.97 11.43 -2.20
CA LYS A 95 3.30 10.78 -3.48
C LYS A 95 4.65 11.25 -4.02
N GLN A 96 4.86 12.56 -4.10
CA GLN A 96 6.12 13.14 -4.56
C GLN A 96 7.31 12.73 -3.70
N SER A 97 7.09 12.52 -2.40
CA SER A 97 8.14 12.10 -1.46
C SER A 97 8.44 10.60 -1.53
N PHE A 98 7.43 9.77 -1.84
CA PHE A 98 7.57 8.32 -1.88
C PHE A 98 8.30 7.82 -3.13
N ILE A 99 8.03 8.43 -4.28
CA ILE A 99 8.61 8.04 -5.57
C ILE A 99 10.15 7.88 -5.51
N PRO A 100 10.94 8.90 -5.10
CA PRO A 100 12.40 8.78 -5.10
C PRO A 100 12.91 7.74 -4.08
N VAL A 101 12.20 7.57 -2.96
CA VAL A 101 12.57 6.57 -1.94
C VAL A 101 12.38 5.17 -2.50
N LEU A 102 11.22 4.89 -3.08
CA LEU A 102 10.91 3.58 -3.67
C LEU A 102 11.80 3.29 -4.88
N GLU A 103 12.06 4.27 -5.75
CA GLU A 103 12.98 4.11 -6.87
C GLU A 103 14.38 3.69 -6.37
N SER A 104 14.88 4.34 -5.32
CA SER A 104 16.20 4.02 -4.75
C SER A 104 16.30 2.60 -4.19
N ILE A 105 15.20 2.05 -3.66
CA ILE A 105 15.13 0.71 -3.07
C ILE A 105 15.00 -0.37 -4.14
N TYR A 106 14.13 -0.15 -5.13
CA TYR A 106 13.74 -1.19 -6.08
C TYR A 106 14.58 -1.19 -7.36
N ARG A 107 15.07 -0.03 -7.81
CA ARG A 107 15.88 0.06 -9.03
C ARG A 107 17.31 -0.45 -8.83
N LYS A 108 17.94 -0.16 -7.68
CA LYS A 108 19.28 -0.69 -7.33
C LYS A 108 19.32 -2.21 -7.18
N ARG A 109 18.18 -2.86 -6.92
CA ARG A 109 18.10 -4.33 -6.86
C ARG A 109 18.14 -4.99 -8.23
N LEU A 110 17.75 -4.28 -9.30
CA LEU A 110 17.74 -4.79 -10.67
C LEU A 110 19.12 -4.63 -11.36
N ASP A 111 19.89 -3.60 -10.97
CA ASP A 111 21.17 -3.24 -11.58
C ASP A 111 22.41 -3.79 -10.84
N TYR A 112 22.33 -4.92 -10.13
CA TYR A 112 23.56 -5.63 -9.79
C TYR A 112 23.98 -6.42 -11.03
N PRO A 113 25.03 -6.01 -11.79
CA PRO A 113 25.70 -6.95 -12.64
C PRO A 113 26.14 -8.08 -11.72
N GLU A 114 25.66 -9.31 -11.96
CA GLU A 114 26.27 -10.49 -11.38
C GLU A 114 27.77 -10.30 -11.60
N ALA A 115 28.53 -10.25 -10.50
CA ALA A 115 29.97 -10.22 -10.57
C ALA A 115 30.34 -11.37 -11.52
N GLN A 116 30.79 -11.02 -12.72
CA GLN A 116 31.36 -11.98 -13.63
C GLN A 116 32.42 -12.68 -12.79
N LYS A 117 32.16 -13.96 -12.50
CA LYS A 117 33.19 -14.82 -11.98
C LYS A 117 34.20 -14.91 -13.09
N ASP A 118 35.19 -14.04 -13.03
CA ASP A 118 36.47 -14.29 -13.67
C ASP A 118 37.02 -15.57 -13.01
N GLU A 119 37.34 -16.51 -13.90
CA GLU A 119 38.05 -17.80 -13.71
C GLU A 119 37.21 -19.05 -13.40
#